data_AF-A0A960GDJ2-F1
#
_entry.id   AF-A0A960GDJ2-F1
#
_cell.length_a   1.000
_cell.length_b   1.000
_cell.length_c   1.000
_cell.angle_alpha   90.00
_cell.angle_beta   90.00
_cell.angle_gamma   90.00
#
_symmetry.space_group_name_H-M   'P 1'
#
loop_
_entity.id
_entity.type
_entity.pdbx_description
1 polymer ?
#
loop_
_entity_poly.entity_id
_entity_poly.type
_entity_poly.pdbx_seq_one_letter_code
_entity_poly.pdbx_strand_id
1 'polypeptide(L)'
;MSQELEDLPYEELKARALQLAHDRHDFGFLLELMNHTPAVMATASEGGSLGEFTGSIAETVEAAEEAFGEESVGEFQPLFVARFATYIREHS
;
A
#
# COMPACT_ATOMS: atom_id res chain seq x y z
N MET A 1 -5.40 19.89 -9.77
CA MET A 1 -5.76 18.46 -9.73
C MET A 1 -5.25 17.74 -8.48
N SER A 2 -4.68 18.43 -7.49
CA SER A 2 -4.19 17.78 -6.26
C SER A 2 -5.35 17.37 -5.34
N GLN A 3 -6.30 18.27 -5.10
CA GLN A 3 -7.41 18.00 -4.18
C GLN A 3 -8.34 16.85 -4.62
N GLU A 4 -8.36 16.49 -5.91
CA GLU A 4 -9.27 15.46 -6.42
C GLU A 4 -8.92 14.04 -5.94
N LEU A 5 -7.62 13.72 -5.78
CA LEU A 5 -7.21 12.38 -5.35
C LEU A 5 -7.39 12.16 -3.84
N GLU A 6 -7.16 13.21 -3.04
CA GLU A 6 -7.32 13.14 -1.58
C GLU A 6 -8.80 13.18 -1.15
N ASP A 7 -9.70 13.58 -2.06
CA ASP A 7 -11.16 13.57 -1.88
C ASP A 7 -11.79 12.22 -2.26
N LEU A 8 -11.04 11.34 -2.93
CA LEU A 8 -11.51 9.99 -3.26
C LEU A 8 -11.70 9.13 -2.01
N PRO A 9 -12.67 8.19 -2.02
CA PRO A 9 -12.79 7.22 -0.96
C PRO A 9 -11.50 6.39 -0.89
N TYR A 10 -11.05 6.13 0.34
CA TYR A 10 -9.76 5.49 0.60
C TYR A 10 -9.58 4.17 -0.15
N GLU A 11 -10.61 3.32 -0.14
CA GLU A 11 -10.61 2.04 -0.84
C GLU A 11 -10.38 2.20 -2.35
N GLU A 12 -10.98 3.22 -2.97
CA GLU A 12 -10.75 3.49 -4.39
C GLU A 12 -9.36 4.08 -4.64
N LEU A 13 -8.88 4.96 -3.77
CA LEU A 13 -7.54 5.53 -3.88
C LEU A 13 -6.45 4.46 -3.73
N LYS A 14 -6.61 3.56 -2.75
CA LYS A 14 -5.77 2.38 -2.50
C LYS A 14 -5.75 1.49 -3.74
N ALA A 15 -6.92 1.06 -4.21
CA ALA A 15 -7.05 0.18 -5.37
C ALA A 15 -6.35 0.77 -6.61
N ARG A 16 -6.52 2.08 -6.86
CA ARG A 16 -5.84 2.77 -7.97
C ARG A 16 -4.32 2.78 -7.82
N ALA A 17 -3.80 3.09 -6.62
CA ALA A 17 -2.35 3.12 -6.40
C ALA A 17 -1.73 1.73 -6.56
N LEU A 18 -2.38 0.70 -6.01
CA LEU A 18 -1.92 -0.69 -6.10
C LEU A 18 -2.03 -1.25 -7.52
N GLN A 19 -3.11 -0.95 -8.24
CA GLN A 19 -3.24 -1.31 -9.66
C GLN A 19 -2.19 -0.61 -10.52
N LEU A 20 -1.88 0.65 -10.25
CA LEU A 20 -0.81 1.37 -10.95
C LEU A 20 0.56 0.75 -10.66
N ALA A 21 0.83 0.36 -9.41
CA ALA A 21 2.05 -0.35 -9.05
C ALA A 21 2.15 -1.74 -9.72
N HIS A 22 1.02 -2.45 -9.81
CA HIS A 22 0.92 -3.72 -10.52
C HIS A 22 1.32 -3.56 -11.99
N ASP A 23 0.68 -2.65 -12.72
CA ASP A 23 0.91 -2.43 -14.16
C ASP A 23 2.36 -2.03 -14.45
N ARG A 24 2.96 -1.27 -13.54
CA ARG A 24 4.35 -0.79 -13.63
C ARG A 24 5.39 -1.82 -13.19
N HIS A 25 4.98 -2.96 -12.64
CA HIS A 25 5.86 -3.90 -11.98
C HIS A 25 6.70 -3.29 -10.84
N ASP A 26 6.14 -2.32 -10.11
CA ASP A 26 6.85 -1.53 -9.11
C ASP A 26 6.89 -2.24 -7.74
N PHE A 27 7.73 -3.26 -7.65
CA PHE A 27 8.00 -3.97 -6.39
C PHE A 27 8.58 -3.05 -5.31
N GLY A 28 9.29 -1.98 -5.69
CA GLY A 28 9.90 -1.05 -4.76
C GLY A 28 8.84 -0.33 -3.94
N PHE A 29 7.82 0.22 -4.61
CA PHE A 29 6.69 0.87 -3.94
C PHE A 29 5.94 -0.10 -3.01
N LEU A 30 5.64 -1.31 -3.48
CA LEU A 30 4.90 -2.31 -2.68
C LEU A 30 5.67 -2.75 -1.43
N LEU A 31 6.98 -3.00 -1.57
CA LEU A 31 7.84 -3.35 -0.43
C LEU A 31 8.00 -2.19 0.54
N GLU A 32 8.13 -0.95 0.04
CA GLU A 32 8.19 0.24 0.89
C GLU A 32 6.90 0.39 1.70
N LEU A 33 5.74 0.25 1.04
CA LEU A 33 4.44 0.34 1.67
C LEU A 33 4.31 -0.65 2.84
N MET A 34 4.74 -1.90 2.64
CA MET A 34 4.76 -2.92 3.69
C MET A 34 5.77 -2.65 4.80
N ASN A 35 6.97 -2.13 4.48
CA ASN A 35 7.97 -1.80 5.50
C ASN A 35 7.58 -0.61 6.38
N HIS A 36 6.77 0.32 5.87
CA HIS A 36 6.40 1.55 6.57
C HIS A 36 5.13 1.43 7.42
N THR A 37 4.55 0.23 7.55
CA THR A 37 3.37 0.01 8.42
C THR A 37 3.82 -0.28 9.86
N PRO A 38 3.33 0.45 10.88
CA PRO A 38 3.64 0.13 12.28
C PRO A 38 3.17 -1.28 12.70
N ALA A 39 2.15 -1.83 12.02
CA ALA A 39 1.70 -3.22 12.19
C ALA A 39 2.78 -4.27 11.79
N VAL A 40 3.64 -3.94 10.83
CA VAL A 40 4.78 -4.79 10.41
C VAL A 40 5.94 -4.66 11.40
N MET A 41 6.15 -3.50 12.02
CA MET A 41 7.14 -3.36 13.10
C MET A 41 6.77 -4.18 14.36
N ALA A 42 5.47 -4.32 14.64
CA ALA A 42 4.98 -5.16 15.75
C ALA A 42 5.16 -6.67 15.48
N THR A 43 4.88 -7.13 14.26
CA THR A 43 5.04 -8.54 13.84
C THR A 43 6.48 -8.94 13.52
N ALA A 44 7.33 -8.00 13.07
CA ALA A 44 8.76 -8.22 12.86
C ALA A 44 9.51 -8.52 14.18
N SER A 45 9.02 -8.02 15.33
CA SER A 45 9.60 -8.34 16.64
C SER A 45 9.32 -9.78 17.11
N GLU A 46 8.37 -10.49 16.50
CA GLU A 46 8.07 -11.91 16.81
C GLU A 46 8.75 -12.90 15.83
N GLY A 47 9.60 -12.41 14.92
CA GLY A 47 10.30 -13.30 13.98
C GLY A 47 9.42 -13.78 12.82
N GLY A 48 8.35 -13.07 12.52
CA GLY A 48 7.65 -13.20 11.24
C GLY A 48 8.55 -12.65 10.14
N SER A 49 9.31 -13.54 9.49
CA SER A 49 10.10 -13.16 8.33
C SER A 49 9.18 -12.51 7.29
N LEU A 50 9.50 -11.30 6.82
CA LEU A 50 9.08 -10.80 5.50
C LEU A 50 9.72 -11.67 4.38
N GLY A 51 9.95 -12.95 4.66
CA GLY A 51 10.94 -13.81 4.05
C GLY A 51 10.42 -14.68 2.92
N GLU A 52 9.18 -14.47 2.49
CA GLU A 52 8.63 -15.22 1.36
C GLU A 52 7.64 -14.38 0.52
N PHE A 53 7.95 -13.10 0.26
CA PHE A 53 7.42 -12.47 -0.96
C PHE A 53 8.19 -13.02 -2.18
N THR A 54 8.15 -14.34 -2.36
CA THR A 54 8.56 -15.05 -3.59
C THR A 54 7.36 -15.28 -4.52
N GLY A 55 6.25 -14.57 -4.27
CA GLY A 55 5.06 -14.55 -5.12
C GLY A 55 5.19 -13.57 -6.28
N SER A 56 4.31 -13.73 -7.27
CA SER A 56 4.18 -12.81 -8.39
C SER A 56 3.77 -11.40 -7.89
N ILE A 57 3.95 -10.36 -8.72
CA ILE A 57 3.48 -9.02 -8.34
C ILE A 57 1.98 -8.99 -8.03
N ALA A 58 1.18 -9.81 -8.72
CA ALA A 58 -0.23 -9.97 -8.44
C ALA A 58 -0.47 -10.41 -6.99
N GLU A 59 0.25 -11.42 -6.51
CA GLU A 59 0.15 -11.90 -5.12
C GLU A 59 0.59 -10.83 -4.12
N THR A 60 1.58 -10.02 -4.47
CA THR A 60 2.04 -8.91 -3.62
C THR A 60 0.99 -7.80 -3.53
N VAL A 61 0.29 -7.53 -4.63
CA VAL A 61 -0.79 -6.54 -4.69
C VAL A 61 -2.01 -7.02 -3.91
N GLU A 62 -2.40 -8.28 -4.05
CA GLU A 62 -3.49 -8.88 -3.26
C GLU A 62 -3.17 -8.83 -1.76
N ALA A 63 -1.93 -9.18 -1.36
CA ALA A 63 -1.51 -9.08 0.03
C ALA A 63 -1.56 -7.62 0.56
N ALA A 64 -1.20 -6.64 -0.29
CA ALA A 64 -1.29 -5.23 0.06
C ALA A 64 -2.75 -4.75 0.15
N GLU A 65 -3.65 -5.20 -0.72
CA GLU A 65 -5.08 -4.84 -0.65
C GLU A 65 -5.70 -5.20 0.70
N GLU A 66 -5.37 -6.41 1.18
CA GLU A 66 -5.83 -6.95 2.46
C GLU A 66 -5.14 -6.25 3.65
N ALA A 67 -3.82 -6.10 3.61
CA ALA A 67 -3.04 -5.51 4.71
C ALA A 67 -3.36 -4.01 4.94
N PHE A 68 -3.72 -3.31 3.88
CA PHE A 68 -4.07 -1.88 3.90
C PHE A 68 -5.57 -1.64 3.74
N GLY A 69 -6.42 -2.60 4.11
CA GLY A 69 -7.86 -2.38 4.23
C GLY A 69 -8.18 -1.27 5.24
N GLU A 70 -9.27 -0.54 5.02
CA GLU A 70 -9.68 0.59 5.86
C GLU A 70 -9.73 0.24 7.37
N GLU A 71 -10.27 -0.94 7.69
CA GLU A 71 -10.35 -1.46 9.07
C GLU A 71 -8.97 -1.79 9.66
N SER A 72 -8.02 -2.21 8.82
CA SER A 72 -6.66 -2.57 9.24
C SER A 72 -5.78 -1.34 9.55
N VAL A 73 -5.96 -0.27 8.78
CA VAL A 73 -5.17 0.97 8.95
C VAL A 73 -5.75 1.92 10.00
N GLY A 74 -7.06 1.87 10.25
CA GLY A 74 -7.72 2.63 11.30
C GLY A 74 -7.34 4.11 11.33
N GLU A 75 -6.79 4.57 12.45
CA GLU A 75 -6.38 5.97 12.64
C GLU A 75 -5.23 6.44 11.71
N PHE A 76 -4.49 5.51 11.11
CA PHE A 76 -3.39 5.83 10.19
C PHE A 76 -3.85 6.03 8.75
N GLN A 77 -5.12 5.77 8.43
CA GLN A 77 -5.73 6.00 7.11
C GLN A 77 -5.29 7.31 6.42
N PRO A 78 -5.29 8.50 7.06
CA PRO A 78 -4.86 9.74 6.40
C PRO A 78 -3.40 9.74 5.93
N LEU A 79 -2.50 9.00 6.60
CA LEU A 79 -1.11 8.85 6.14
C LEU A 79 -1.04 8.06 4.83
N PHE A 80 -1.84 7.00 4.74
CA PHE A 80 -1.93 6.17 3.53
C PHE A 80 -2.62 6.90 2.38
N VAL A 81 -3.66 7.70 2.66
CA VAL A 81 -4.27 8.60 1.66
C VAL A 81 -3.20 9.49 1.02
N ALA A 82 -2.39 10.16 1.84
CA ALA A 82 -1.31 11.02 1.34
C ALA A 82 -0.28 10.22 0.52
N ARG A 83 0.11 9.02 0.97
CA ARG A 83 1.09 8.18 0.27
C ARG A 83 0.57 7.69 -1.09
N PHE A 84 -0.66 7.19 -1.14
CA PHE A 84 -1.31 6.71 -2.37
C PHE A 84 -1.55 7.84 -3.37
N ALA A 85 -2.09 8.98 -2.91
CA ALA A 85 -2.28 10.15 -3.76
C ALA A 85 -0.95 10.65 -4.33
N THR A 86 0.12 10.64 -3.53
CA THR A 86 1.46 11.02 -4.00
C THR A 86 1.98 10.04 -5.06
N TYR A 87 1.92 8.74 -4.79
CA TYR A 87 2.38 7.73 -5.75
C TYR A 87 1.63 7.82 -7.09
N ILE A 88 0.30 7.96 -7.05
CA ILE A 88 -0.49 8.13 -8.27
C ILE A 88 -0.04 9.38 -9.02
N ARG A 89 0.18 10.52 -8.36
CA ARG A 89 0.63 11.76 -9.03
C ARG A 89 2.01 11.66 -9.66
N GLU A 90 2.93 10.94 -9.04
CA GLU A 90 4.30 10.79 -9.56
C GLU A 90 4.38 9.83 -10.75
N HIS A 91 3.37 8.97 -10.90
CA HIS A 91 3.41 7.86 -11.87
C HIS A 91 2.21 7.78 -12.83
N SER A 92 1.26 8.73 -12.75
CA SER A 92 0.14 8.93 -13.69
C SER A 92 0.53 9.66 -14.96
#